data_AF-A0A7S0J6V3-F1
#
_entry.id   AF-A0A7S0J6V3-F1
#
_cell.length_a   1.000
_cell.length_b   1.000
_cell.length_c   1.000
_cell.angle_alpha   90.00
_cell.angle_beta   90.00
_cell.angle_gamma   90.00
#
_symmetry.space_group_name_H-M   'P 1'
#
loop_
_entity.id
_entity.type
_entity.pdbx_description
1 polymer ?
#
loop_
_entity_poly.entity_id
_entity_poly.type
_entity_poly.pdbx_seq_one_letter_code
_entity_poly.pdbx_strand_id
1 'polypeptide(L)'
;GGRGQLWVPLLEKAFAKLYGCYEALEGGTVGEALATLTGFPCERLTLQSRRSSAACRGSSADSFDADETWARLLSFHEAGFLCGASCGGGREYDATAAAEA
;
A
#
# COMPACT_ATOMS: atom_id res chain seq x y z
N GLY A 1 9.84 -16.56 15.11
CA GLY A 1 9.52 -17.43 13.96
C GLY A 1 9.57 -18.88 14.38
N GLY A 2 8.66 -19.72 13.87
CA GLY A 2 8.73 -21.17 14.08
C GLY A 2 10.00 -21.73 13.45
N ARG A 3 10.78 -22.52 14.20
CA ARG A 3 12.00 -23.16 13.68
C ARG A 3 11.64 -24.01 12.45
N GLY A 4 12.34 -23.80 11.33
CA GLY A 4 12.16 -24.56 10.08
C GLY A 4 11.35 -23.87 8.98
N GLN A 5 10.83 -22.66 9.17
CA GLN A 5 10.15 -21.90 8.11
C GLN A 5 11.14 -20.99 7.36
N LEU A 6 11.79 -21.54 6.33
CA LEU A 6 12.80 -20.80 5.54
C LEU A 6 12.22 -20.05 4.33
N TRP A 7 10.92 -20.20 4.05
CA TRP A 7 10.33 -19.58 2.86
C TRP A 7 10.29 -18.05 2.95
N VAL A 8 10.02 -17.46 4.12
CA VAL A 8 10.00 -16.00 4.29
C VAL A 8 11.40 -15.38 4.07
N PRO A 9 12.47 -15.84 4.76
CA PRO A 9 13.80 -15.26 4.56
C PRO A 9 14.36 -15.49 3.15
N LEU A 10 14.00 -16.60 2.50
CA LEU A 10 14.41 -16.87 1.12
C LEU A 10 13.70 -15.94 0.12
N LEU A 11 12.40 -15.70 0.33
CA LEU A 11 11.64 -14.75 -0.47
C LEU A 11 12.20 -13.33 -0.33
N GLU A 12 12.46 -12.91 0.91
CA GLU A 12 13.07 -11.61 1.21
C GLU A 12 14.44 -11.47 0.53
N LYS A 13 15.28 -12.51 0.57
CA LYS A 13 16.57 -12.54 -0.13
C LYS A 13 16.44 -12.41 -1.64
N ALA A 14 15.45 -13.09 -2.23
CA ALA A 14 15.18 -12.99 -3.66
C ALA A 14 14.74 -11.57 -4.04
N PHE A 15 13.88 -10.95 -3.23
CA PHE A 15 13.48 -9.55 -3.37
C PHE A 15 14.69 -8.61 -3.27
N ALA A 16 15.50 -8.74 -2.21
CA ALA A 16 16.70 -7.92 -2.04
C ALA A 16 17.66 -8.05 -3.22
N LYS A 17 17.78 -9.25 -3.80
CA LYS A 17 18.59 -9.47 -5.00
C LYS A 17 17.99 -8.82 -6.26
N LEU A 18 16.67 -8.79 -6.40
CA LEU A 18 15.99 -8.12 -7.51
C LEU A 18 16.19 -6.60 -7.45
N TYR A 19 16.14 -6.02 -6.25
CA TYR A 19 16.32 -4.58 -6.00
C TYR A 19 17.77 -4.19 -5.67
N GLY A 20 18.73 -5.13 -5.80
CA GLY A 20 20.17 -4.91 -5.62
C GLY A 20 20.70 -5.23 -4.22
N CYS A 21 20.08 -4.72 -3.16
CA CYS A 21 20.48 -4.99 -1.78
C CYS A 21 19.30 -5.01 -0.80
N TYR A 22 19.54 -5.46 0.45
CA TYR A 22 18.51 -5.44 1.50
C TYR A 22 18.12 -4.01 1.93
N GLU A 23 19.07 -3.07 1.87
CA GLU A 23 18.82 -1.67 2.22
C GLU A 23 17.84 -1.02 1.24
N ALA A 24 17.84 -1.43 -0.03
CA ALA A 24 16.87 -0.97 -1.03
C ALA A 24 15.43 -1.41 -0.74
N LEU A 25 15.20 -2.37 0.16
CA LEU A 25 13.86 -2.77 0.58
C LEU A 25 13.30 -1.85 1.67
N GLU A 26 14.13 -1.04 2.31
CA GLU A 26 13.70 -0.10 3.35
C GLU A 26 12.84 1.01 2.72
N GLY A 27 11.66 1.26 3.30
CA GLY A 27 10.72 2.27 2.81
C GLY A 27 9.78 1.79 1.69
N GLY A 28 9.91 0.55 1.22
CA GLY A 28 8.99 -0.03 0.25
C GLY A 28 7.56 -0.13 0.77
N THR A 29 6.58 0.01 -0.13
CA THR A 29 5.16 -0.07 0.20
C THR A 29 4.59 -1.47 -0.02
N VAL A 30 3.51 -1.79 0.71
CA VAL A 30 2.78 -3.06 0.52
C VAL A 30 2.23 -3.18 -0.91
N GLY A 31 1.86 -2.06 -1.54
CA GLY A 31 1.36 -2.04 -2.92
C GLY A 31 2.43 -2.47 -3.93
N GLU A 32 3.67 -1.98 -3.79
CA GLU A 32 4.78 -2.40 -4.65
C GLU A 32 5.14 -3.87 -4.43
N ALA A 33 5.17 -4.32 -3.17
CA ALA A 33 5.41 -5.72 -2.86
C ALA A 33 4.35 -6.65 -3.48
N LEU A 34 3.06 -6.30 -3.36
CA LEU A 34 1.96 -7.07 -3.95
C LEU A 34 2.01 -7.06 -5.48
N ALA A 35 2.28 -5.91 -6.10
CA ALA A 35 2.41 -5.80 -7.54
C ALA A 35 3.55 -6.67 -8.07
N THR A 36 4.72 -6.66 -7.42
CA THR A 36 5.86 -7.49 -7.80
C THR A 36 5.63 -8.98 -7.58
N LEU A 37 4.92 -9.37 -6.51
CA LEU A 37 4.63 -10.78 -6.22
C LEU A 37 3.55 -11.39 -7.10
N THR A 38 2.55 -10.58 -7.49
CA THR A 38 1.36 -11.07 -8.21
C THR A 38 1.37 -10.70 -9.70
N GLY A 39 2.14 -9.69 -10.09
CA GLY A 39 2.14 -9.12 -11.44
C GLY A 39 0.92 -8.27 -11.76
N PHE A 40 0.00 -8.05 -10.81
CA PHE A 40 -1.23 -7.27 -11.01
C PHE A 40 -1.11 -5.83 -10.48
N PRO A 41 -1.83 -4.87 -11.08
CA PRO A 41 -1.87 -3.50 -10.58
C PRO A 41 -2.52 -3.45 -9.19
N CYS A 42 -1.97 -2.62 -8.29
CA CYS A 42 -2.47 -2.42 -6.94
C CYS A 42 -3.09 -1.02 -6.80
N GLU A 43 -4.30 -0.96 -6.25
CA GLU A 43 -4.98 0.30 -5.94
C GLU A 43 -4.78 0.67 -4.47
N ARG A 44 -4.62 1.97 -4.19
CA ARG A 44 -4.53 2.52 -2.83
C ARG A 44 -5.77 3.36 -2.51
N LEU A 45 -6.52 2.94 -1.50
CA LEU A 45 -7.66 3.70 -0.99
C LEU A 45 -7.27 4.53 0.23
N THR A 46 -7.40 5.85 0.13
CA THR A 46 -7.10 6.78 1.23
C THR A 46 -8.34 6.97 2.12
N LEU A 47 -8.32 6.37 3.31
CA LEU A 47 -9.43 6.45 4.28
C LEU A 47 -9.43 7.74 5.14
N GLN A 48 -8.67 8.76 4.73
CA GLN A 48 -8.58 10.00 5.48
C GLN A 48 -9.85 10.84 5.30
N SER A 49 -10.80 10.63 6.21
CA SER A 49 -11.85 11.63 6.45
C SER A 49 -11.15 12.92 6.87
N ARG A 50 -11.37 14.01 6.12
CA ARG A 50 -10.88 15.36 6.45
C ARG A 50 -11.55 15.83 7.74
N ARG A 51 -11.12 15.26 8.87
CA ARG A 51 -11.55 15.65 10.21
C ARG A 51 -10.79 16.93 10.56
N SER A 52 -11.30 18.04 10.04
CA SER A 52 -11.15 19.39 10.60
C SER A 52 -9.76 19.71 11.20
N SER A 53 -8.71 19.78 10.40
CA SER A 53 -7.59 20.66 10.76
C SER A 53 -7.95 22.07 10.28
N ALA A 54 -7.96 23.02 11.21
CA ALA A 54 -8.46 24.38 11.06
C ALA A 54 -7.67 25.29 10.08
N ALA A 55 -6.90 24.72 9.14
CA ALA A 55 -6.13 25.47 8.16
C ALA A 55 -6.32 24.84 6.78
N CYS A 56 -7.20 25.46 5.99
CA CYS A 56 -7.26 25.52 4.51
C CYS A 56 -8.72 25.37 4.04
N ARG A 57 -9.36 26.53 3.84
CA ARG A 57 -10.61 26.67 3.09
C ARG A 57 -10.28 26.49 1.60
N GLY A 58 -10.96 25.56 0.93
CA GLY A 58 -11.05 25.51 -0.54
C GLY A 58 -10.64 24.20 -1.20
N SER A 59 -11.53 23.22 -1.19
CA SER A 59 -12.06 22.57 -2.42
C SER A 59 -13.15 21.57 -2.01
N SER A 60 -14.37 21.80 -2.46
CA SER A 60 -15.60 21.16 -2.01
C SER A 60 -15.95 19.87 -2.77
N ALA A 61 -14.96 19.04 -3.11
CA ALA A 61 -15.17 17.96 -4.08
C ALA A 61 -14.83 16.54 -3.60
N ASP A 62 -14.28 16.34 -2.40
CA ASP A 62 -13.91 14.98 -1.96
C ASP A 62 -14.30 14.74 -0.49
N SER A 63 -15.61 14.57 -0.28
CA SER A 63 -16.14 14.05 0.97
C SER A 63 -15.92 12.55 1.00
N PHE A 64 -15.17 12.05 1.97
CA PHE A 64 -15.03 10.61 2.21
C PHE A 64 -16.41 10.01 2.52
N ASP A 65 -16.98 9.27 1.58
CA ASP A 65 -18.22 8.50 1.77
C ASP A 65 -17.87 7.10 2.32
N ALA A 66 -18.20 6.89 3.58
CA ALA A 66 -17.91 5.64 4.27
C ALA A 66 -18.74 4.47 3.70
N ASP A 67 -19.98 4.73 3.28
CA ASP A 67 -20.88 3.69 2.80
C ASP A 67 -20.47 3.21 1.40
N GLU A 68 -20.10 4.14 0.50
CA GLU A 68 -19.57 3.80 -0.82
C GLU A 68 -18.22 3.06 -0.71
N THR A 69 -17.32 3.56 0.15
CA THR A 69 -16.01 2.92 0.37
C THR A 69 -16.17 1.52 0.95
N TRP A 70 -17.10 1.33 1.89
CA TRP A 70 -17.39 0.02 2.47
C TRP A 70 -17.99 -0.93 1.44
N ALA A 71 -18.95 -0.47 0.63
CA ALA A 71 -19.53 -1.27 -0.45
C ALA A 71 -18.45 -1.74 -1.45
N ARG A 72 -17.48 -0.87 -1.77
CA ARG A 72 -16.35 -1.21 -2.63
C ARG A 72 -15.40 -2.24 -1.98
N LEU A 73 -15.14 -2.13 -0.68
CA LEU A 73 -14.33 -3.13 0.03
C LEU A 73 -15.00 -4.50 0.07
N LEU A 74 -16.32 -4.54 0.23
CA LEU A 74 -17.09 -5.79 0.19
C LEU A 74 -17.00 -6.45 -1.19
N SER A 75 -17.15 -5.69 -2.28
CA SER A 75 -17.04 -6.25 -3.63
C SER A 75 -15.63 -6.80 -3.92
N PHE A 76 -14.58 -6.14 -3.41
CA PHE A 76 -13.20 -6.65 -3.50
C PHE A 76 -13.00 -7.94 -2.71
N HIS A 77 -13.59 -8.05 -1.52
CA HIS A 77 -13.53 -9.25 -0.71
C HIS A 77 -14.22 -10.44 -1.41
N GLU A 78 -15.42 -10.23 -1.93
CA GLU A 78 -16.18 -11.25 -2.67
C GLU A 78 -15.46 -11.70 -3.96
N ALA A 79 -14.76 -10.79 -4.62
CA ALA A 79 -13.97 -11.09 -5.80
C ALA A 79 -12.59 -11.72 -5.49
N GLY A 80 -12.22 -11.87 -4.21
CA GLY A 80 -10.99 -12.54 -3.78
C GLY A 80 -9.72 -11.70 -3.95
N PHE A 81 -9.83 -10.37 -3.93
CA PHE A 81 -8.68 -9.48 -4.01
C PHE A 81 -7.81 -9.58 -2.75
N LEU A 82 -6.50 -9.43 -2.92
CA LEU A 82 -5.57 -9.24 -1.82
C LEU A 82 -5.66 -7.80 -1.32
N CYS A 83 -5.92 -7.63 -0.02
CA CYS A 83 -6.03 -6.31 0.61
C CYS A 83 -5.01 -6.16 1.74
N GLY A 84 -4.36 -5.01 1.80
CA GLY A 84 -3.50 -4.59 2.90
C GLY A 84 -4.01 -3.28 3.51
N ALA A 85 -3.92 -3.15 4.82
CA ALA A 85 -4.22 -1.91 5.53
C ALA A 85 -2.98 -1.40 6.26
N SER A 86 -2.81 -0.08 6.30
CA SER A 86 -1.73 0.57 7.03
C SER A 86 -2.25 1.80 7.75
N CYS A 87 -1.83 1.96 9.01
CA CYS A 87 -2.09 3.14 9.81
C CYS A 87 -0.82 4.00 9.82
N GLY A 88 -0.72 4.93 8.87
CA GLY A 88 0.42 5.84 8.75
C GLY A 88 -0.03 7.30 8.66
N GLY A 89 0.64 8.20 9.37
CA GLY A 89 0.37 9.63 9.33
C GLY A 89 0.81 10.26 8.00
N GLY A 90 -0.08 10.29 7.02
CA GLY A 90 -0.10 11.27 5.91
C GLY A 90 1.19 11.52 5.12
N ARG A 91 2.10 10.55 4.99
CA ARG A 91 3.18 10.63 4.00
C ARG A 91 2.73 9.90 2.74
N GLU A 92 2.33 10.67 1.73
CA GLU A 92 2.23 10.16 0.36
C GLU A 92 3.63 9.80 -0.12
N TYR A 93 3.79 8.56 -0.57
CA TYR A 93 4.97 8.14 -1.30
C TYR A 93 4.58 8.17 -2.78
N ASP A 94 5.03 9.20 -3.50
CA ASP A 94 4.83 9.29 -4.93
C ASP A 94 5.69 8.22 -5.62
N ALA A 95 5.04 7.15 -6.08
CA ALA A 95 5.68 6.05 -6.80
C ALA A 95 6.32 6.48 -8.15
N THR A 96 6.12 7.72 -8.58
CA THR A 96 6.74 8.29 -9.79
C THR A 96 8.14 8.87 -9.54
N ALA A 97 8.60 8.99 -8.28
CA ALA A 97 9.94 9.51 -7.98
C ALA A 97 11.04 8.43 -7.92
N ALA A 98 10.68 7.14 -7.77
CA ALA A 98 11.64 6.05 -7.62
C ALA A 98 12.12 5.43 -8.96
N ALA A 99 11.63 5.93 -10.10
CA ALA A 99 12.03 5.45 -11.42
C ALA A 99 13.27 6.17 -12.01
N GLU A 100 13.84 7.17 -11.32
CA GLU A 100 14.99 7.95 -11.80
C GLU A 100 16.17 8.02 -10.81
N ALA A 101 16.62 6.87 -10.29
CA ALA A 101 17.89 6.78 -9.56
C ALA A 101 18.66 5.50 -9.92
#